data_AF-A1SQD6-F1
#
_entry.id   AF-A1SQD6-F1
#
_cell.length_a   1.000
_cell.length_b   1.000
_cell.length_c   1.000
_cell.angle_alpha   90.00
_cell.angle_beta   90.00
_cell.angle_gamma   90.00
#
_symmetry.space_group_name_H-M   'P 1'
#
loop_
_entity.id
_entity.type
_entity.pdbx_description
1 polymer ?
#
loop_
_entity_poly.entity_id
_entity_poly.type
_entity_poly.pdbx_seq_one_letter_code
_entity_poly.pdbx_strand_id
1 'polypeptide(L)'
;MAIHRHPSRLHRGIAVLAAVSAAVLPLALASVAEAAAGPDGPVSVDSPYVKANGAAPSTGDAITTCGTNRRQQNEPTAAVDPGNPSIVTSGSNDYCTVELAGGTWAGFYRSTDGGGTWTDSLLPGYPTDSSAEGLASPLHQRGITNAGDPVQAWDRDGRLFYMGNAFNRVAPQNGSVWVATYDQHAAHYVRTVIVGKGTPALSGKFNDKTSIEVDRGLSSAFAGNVYVAWSVFQGGGNNEIMFARSTDHGRTFSNPTRISEGSLGNQFADIAVTRDGTVYVAWNGTVGSRATGHDAMLWVRSTDGGRSFTKPAVAAEFDGFDAADSAGHPEAAQQAHEDAFEHADGPESDVEPGSAGDSRDCGSGPFACRSGFVFFRHDSQPRITADPADASNTVYMVYDATIPSTEVPSTSTYNTAPVRNGTLMVGQGAVYLTMKVGDGGWATPRLLAPTPVGHQLFPDISADGGYLFALWHDSRNDPGYSVQNPPGNASATDDAGFHLPTIGLDTYGASSADGGTTWSLVRLSSGSQLPNYEMFGDRRVPFHGDYNYVSSVGNFAFGTWTDTRQVVGGDDPRYDGGEGFDVLQCRTASTDGSFGADTCPNAGGLDQDVFGAAFSH
;
A
#
# COMPACT_ATOMS: atom_id res chain seq x y z
N MET A 1 -110.42 19.81 14.06
CA MET A 1 -109.89 19.30 15.34
C MET A 1 -108.58 20.03 15.58
N ALA A 2 -108.59 20.88 16.61
CA ALA A 2 -107.81 22.11 16.66
C ALA A 2 -106.71 22.04 17.74
N ILE A 3 -105.50 22.46 17.36
CA ILE A 3 -104.73 23.53 18.03
C ILE A 3 -104.14 23.21 19.43
N HIS A 4 -102.80 23.18 19.56
CA HIS A 4 -101.97 24.34 19.99
C HIS A 4 -100.47 23.98 20.09
N ARG A 5 -99.64 25.02 19.96
CA ARG A 5 -98.16 25.04 19.88
C ARG A 5 -97.51 25.06 21.26
N HIS A 6 -96.25 24.60 21.36
CA HIS A 6 -95.10 25.32 21.99
C HIS A 6 -93.78 24.53 21.77
N PRO A 7 -92.58 25.15 21.91
CA PRO A 7 -91.43 24.88 21.05
C PRO A 7 -90.16 24.34 21.75
N SER A 8 -89.25 23.85 20.90
CA SER A 8 -87.78 23.85 20.96
C SER A 8 -87.02 23.27 22.16
N ARG A 9 -86.23 22.21 21.91
CA ARG A 9 -84.86 22.06 22.45
C ARG A 9 -83.94 21.42 21.40
N LEU A 10 -82.89 22.15 21.02
CA LEU A 10 -81.71 21.65 20.30
C LEU A 10 -81.02 20.54 21.11
N HIS A 11 -80.64 19.44 20.45
CA HIS A 11 -79.56 18.56 20.89
C HIS A 11 -78.49 18.53 19.81
N ARG A 12 -77.27 18.92 20.18
CA ARG A 12 -76.07 18.91 19.35
C ARG A 12 -75.60 17.46 19.17
N GLY A 13 -75.33 17.09 17.93
CA GLY A 13 -74.71 15.80 17.57
C GLY A 13 -73.24 15.75 17.97
N ILE A 14 -72.81 14.58 18.43
CA ILE A 14 -71.39 14.23 18.62
C ILE A 14 -71.02 13.32 17.46
N ALA A 15 -70.13 13.80 16.60
CA ALA A 15 -69.44 12.99 15.59
C ALA A 15 -68.30 12.22 16.29
N VAL A 16 -68.29 10.90 16.11
CA VAL A 16 -67.21 10.03 16.59
C VAL A 16 -66.09 10.07 15.54
N LEU A 17 -64.96 10.70 15.89
CA LEU A 17 -63.71 10.55 15.14
C LEU A 17 -63.08 9.19 15.50
N ALA A 18 -62.92 8.33 14.51
CA ALA A 18 -62.09 7.13 14.62
C ALA A 18 -60.61 7.56 14.52
N ALA A 19 -59.86 7.39 15.60
CA ALA A 19 -58.41 7.56 15.60
C ALA A 19 -57.77 6.34 14.93
N VAL A 20 -57.18 6.55 13.75
CA VAL A 20 -56.27 5.58 13.13
C VAL A 20 -54.91 5.80 13.78
N SER A 21 -54.53 4.91 14.72
CA SER A 21 -53.18 4.85 15.25
C SER A 21 -52.25 4.31 14.16
N ALA A 22 -51.47 5.19 13.53
CA ALA A 22 -50.33 4.79 12.73
C ALA A 22 -49.29 4.18 13.68
N ALA A 23 -49.11 2.85 13.60
CA ALA A 23 -48.01 2.18 14.26
C ALA A 23 -46.71 2.63 13.58
N VAL A 24 -45.99 3.55 14.21
CA VAL A 24 -44.58 3.82 13.90
C VAL A 24 -43.81 2.59 14.36
N LEU A 25 -43.48 1.69 13.42
CA LEU A 25 -42.46 0.68 13.67
C LEU A 25 -41.16 1.43 13.98
N PRO A 26 -40.45 1.14 15.08
CA PRO A 26 -39.11 1.63 15.23
C PRO A 26 -38.29 1.03 14.09
N LEU A 27 -37.68 1.87 13.24
CA LEU A 27 -36.53 1.43 12.49
C LEU A 27 -35.53 0.97 13.54
N ALA A 28 -35.30 -0.34 13.63
CA ALA A 28 -34.13 -0.85 14.29
C ALA A 28 -32.94 -0.27 13.51
N LEU A 29 -32.30 0.75 14.06
CA LEU A 29 -30.93 1.08 13.70
C LEU A 29 -30.15 -0.22 13.94
N ALA A 30 -29.80 -0.91 12.86
CA ALA A 30 -28.85 -2.00 12.93
C ALA A 30 -27.58 -1.38 13.51
N SER A 31 -27.29 -1.70 14.78
CA SER A 31 -25.98 -1.41 15.35
C SER A 31 -24.97 -2.09 14.45
N VAL A 32 -24.18 -1.33 13.71
CA VAL A 32 -22.99 -1.86 13.03
C VAL A 32 -22.15 -2.46 14.15
N ALA A 33 -21.92 -3.77 14.13
CA ALA A 33 -20.98 -4.38 15.06
C ALA A 33 -19.61 -3.73 14.78
N GLU A 34 -19.00 -3.13 15.79
CA GLU A 34 -17.70 -2.48 15.68
C GLU A 34 -16.63 -3.55 15.86
N ALA A 35 -15.65 -3.61 14.95
CA ALA A 35 -14.51 -4.51 15.14
C ALA A 35 -13.70 -4.04 16.34
N ALA A 36 -13.12 -4.97 17.10
CA ALA A 36 -12.26 -4.62 18.23
C ALA A 36 -10.83 -4.43 17.72
N ALA A 37 -10.22 -3.27 18.02
CA ALA A 37 -8.81 -3.00 17.75
C ALA A 37 -8.05 -2.75 19.06
N GLY A 38 -6.81 -3.24 19.11
CA GLY A 38 -5.83 -2.81 20.12
C GLY A 38 -5.33 -1.39 19.82
N PRO A 39 -4.59 -0.77 20.75
CA PRO A 39 -3.87 0.46 20.44
C PRO A 39 -2.88 0.21 19.30
N ASP A 40 -2.72 1.19 18.42
CA ASP A 40 -1.62 1.20 17.47
C ASP A 40 -0.31 1.60 18.15
N GLY A 41 0.80 1.27 17.52
CA GLY A 41 2.13 1.69 17.93
C GLY A 41 3.17 1.48 16.83
N PRO A 42 4.37 2.06 17.00
CA PRO A 42 5.45 1.88 16.06
C PRO A 42 5.91 0.41 16.07
N VAL A 43 6.04 -0.15 14.86
CA VAL A 43 6.60 -1.47 14.60
C VAL A 43 8.12 -1.39 14.53
N SER A 44 8.64 -0.39 13.81
CA SER A 44 10.02 0.05 13.94
C SER A 44 10.17 0.74 15.28
N VAL A 45 10.74 0.07 16.27
CA VAL A 45 11.01 0.73 17.55
C VAL A 45 12.24 1.61 17.38
N ASP A 46 12.12 2.86 17.80
CA ASP A 46 13.20 3.86 17.95
C ASP A 46 14.23 3.38 19.00
N SER A 47 14.85 2.22 18.74
CA SER A 47 15.67 1.42 19.64
C SER A 47 16.73 0.66 18.84
N PRO A 48 17.88 0.33 19.46
CA PRO A 48 18.98 -0.29 18.72
C PRO A 48 18.62 -1.65 18.10
N TYR A 49 18.96 -1.81 16.82
CA TYR A 49 18.72 -3.04 16.06
C TYR A 49 19.74 -4.14 16.42
N VAL A 50 19.38 -5.39 16.18
CA VAL A 50 20.26 -6.55 16.29
C VAL A 50 20.56 -7.15 14.92
N LYS A 51 21.64 -7.93 14.81
CA LYS A 51 21.88 -8.75 13.61
C LYS A 51 20.83 -9.86 13.50
N ALA A 52 20.63 -10.39 12.29
CA ALA A 52 19.66 -11.46 12.04
C ALA A 52 19.89 -12.75 12.85
N ASN A 53 21.10 -12.97 13.37
CA ASN A 53 21.44 -14.07 14.27
C ASN A 53 21.37 -13.69 15.76
N GLY A 54 20.83 -12.51 16.09
CA GLY A 54 20.69 -11.98 17.45
C GLY A 54 21.97 -11.37 18.04
N ALA A 55 23.08 -11.34 17.31
CA ALA A 55 24.31 -10.74 17.79
C ALA A 55 24.21 -9.20 17.82
N ALA A 56 24.95 -8.59 18.75
CA ALA A 56 25.15 -7.15 18.75
C ALA A 56 25.95 -6.71 17.50
N PRO A 57 25.57 -5.61 16.84
CA PRO A 57 26.34 -5.06 15.73
C PRO A 57 27.77 -4.65 16.09
N SER A 58 28.70 -4.76 15.13
CA SER A 58 30.06 -4.25 15.28
C SER A 58 30.14 -2.75 15.03
N THR A 59 31.14 -2.06 15.60
CA THR A 59 31.38 -0.64 15.32
C THR A 59 31.65 -0.40 13.82
N GLY A 60 31.02 0.64 13.25
CA GLY A 60 31.15 1.00 11.83
C GLY A 60 30.20 0.25 10.90
N ASP A 61 29.42 -0.67 11.45
CA ASP A 61 28.37 -1.39 10.75
C ASP A 61 27.12 -0.50 10.62
N ALA A 62 26.49 -0.45 9.44
CA ALA A 62 25.40 0.50 9.18
C ALA A 62 24.18 0.28 10.07
N ILE A 63 23.96 -0.96 10.52
CA ILE A 63 22.86 -1.25 11.45
C ILE A 63 23.02 -0.57 12.82
N THR A 64 24.21 -0.10 13.19
CA THR A 64 24.46 0.57 14.48
C THR A 64 23.74 1.90 14.63
N THR A 65 23.38 2.56 13.52
CA THR A 65 22.63 3.83 13.53
C THR A 65 21.12 3.60 13.52
N CYS A 66 20.66 2.40 13.12
CA CYS A 66 19.25 2.06 13.04
C CYS A 66 18.54 2.11 14.40
N GLY A 67 17.33 2.68 14.39
CA GLY A 67 16.55 3.01 15.58
C GLY A 67 17.10 4.17 16.43
N THR A 68 18.17 4.84 16.00
CA THR A 68 18.68 6.06 16.67
C THR A 68 18.77 7.26 15.75
N ASN A 69 18.90 7.03 14.43
CA ASN A 69 19.01 8.08 13.44
C ASN A 69 17.68 8.55 12.87
N ARG A 70 16.53 7.98 13.30
CA ARG A 70 15.18 8.46 12.98
C ARG A 70 14.99 8.77 11.50
N ARG A 71 15.30 7.75 10.69
CA ARG A 71 15.20 7.78 9.24
C ARG A 71 13.93 7.08 8.82
N GLN A 72 13.51 7.36 7.60
CA GLN A 72 12.25 6.90 7.05
C GLN A 72 12.16 5.37 7.01
N GLN A 73 10.95 4.85 7.27
CA GLN A 73 10.50 3.52 6.92
C GLN A 73 9.17 3.63 6.18
N ASN A 74 9.05 2.98 5.03
CA ASN A 74 7.80 2.94 4.26
C ASN A 74 7.61 1.60 3.58
N GLU A 75 6.43 1.44 2.98
CA GLU A 75 6.03 0.23 2.23
C GLU A 75 6.08 -1.01 3.11
N PRO A 76 5.31 -1.01 4.21
CA PRO A 76 5.38 -2.08 5.17
C PRO A 76 4.77 -3.38 4.66
N THR A 77 5.23 -4.49 5.24
CA THR A 77 4.58 -5.78 5.12
C THR A 77 4.24 -6.37 6.48
N ALA A 78 3.27 -7.27 6.56
CA ALA A 78 2.90 -7.97 7.79
C ALA A 78 2.55 -9.43 7.50
N ALA A 79 2.96 -10.33 8.40
CA ALA A 79 2.62 -11.75 8.31
C ALA A 79 2.47 -12.36 9.71
N VAL A 80 1.32 -12.99 9.96
CA VAL A 80 1.04 -13.71 11.20
C VAL A 80 1.35 -15.19 11.00
N ASP A 81 2.11 -15.79 11.91
CA ASP A 81 2.46 -17.21 11.84
C ASP A 81 1.21 -18.10 12.02
N PRO A 82 0.86 -18.95 11.04
CA PRO A 82 -0.33 -19.80 11.10
C PRO A 82 -0.28 -20.87 12.20
N GLY A 83 0.93 -21.23 12.68
CA GLY A 83 1.12 -22.16 13.78
C GLY A 83 1.13 -21.50 15.16
N ASN A 84 1.35 -20.18 15.23
CA ASN A 84 1.41 -19.45 16.49
C ASN A 84 1.12 -17.94 16.27
N PRO A 85 -0.15 -17.48 16.39
CA PRO A 85 -0.52 -16.10 16.12
C PRO A 85 0.10 -15.03 17.04
N SER A 86 0.79 -15.43 18.12
CA SER A 86 1.61 -14.50 18.90
C SER A 86 2.89 -14.10 18.17
N ILE A 87 3.29 -14.82 17.12
CA ILE A 87 4.43 -14.49 16.28
C ILE A 87 3.93 -13.71 15.07
N VAL A 88 4.37 -12.45 14.99
CA VAL A 88 4.08 -11.54 13.89
C VAL A 88 5.40 -11.03 13.35
N THR A 89 5.54 -10.99 12.03
CA THR A 89 6.68 -10.35 11.38
C THR A 89 6.22 -9.17 10.55
N SER A 90 7.11 -8.19 10.42
CA SER A 90 6.94 -7.03 9.55
C SER A 90 8.26 -6.72 8.86
N GLY A 91 8.21 -5.83 7.88
CA GLY A 91 9.35 -5.33 7.13
C GLY A 91 9.01 -4.01 6.47
N SER A 92 10.01 -3.28 6.02
CA SER A 92 9.86 -2.01 5.31
C SER A 92 11.08 -1.74 4.42
N ASN A 93 10.96 -0.72 3.57
CA ASN A 93 12.11 0.02 3.09
C ASN A 93 12.72 0.82 4.23
N ASP A 94 13.86 0.38 4.76
CA ASP A 94 14.49 1.02 5.91
C ASP A 94 15.68 1.90 5.52
N TYR A 95 15.49 3.21 5.69
CA TYR A 95 16.47 4.22 5.29
C TYR A 95 17.55 4.45 6.35
N CYS A 96 17.50 3.73 7.48
CA CYS A 96 18.46 3.88 8.55
C CYS A 96 19.92 3.59 8.14
N THR A 97 20.11 2.81 7.08
CA THR A 97 21.43 2.42 6.56
C THR A 97 22.05 3.46 5.64
N VAL A 98 21.31 4.47 5.18
CA VAL A 98 21.77 5.46 4.20
C VAL A 98 23.04 6.17 4.65
N GLU A 99 23.13 6.57 5.92
CA GLU A 99 24.27 7.32 6.46
C GLU A 99 25.62 6.57 6.36
N LEU A 100 25.61 5.26 6.62
CA LEU A 100 26.82 4.44 6.74
C LEU A 100 27.04 3.45 5.59
N ALA A 101 25.99 3.11 4.84
CA ALA A 101 26.04 2.18 3.70
C ALA A 101 25.63 2.81 2.36
N GLY A 102 25.09 4.03 2.35
CA GLY A 102 24.79 4.78 1.12
C GLY A 102 23.51 4.41 0.39
N GLY A 103 22.65 3.56 0.98
CA GLY A 103 21.37 3.19 0.37
C GLY A 103 20.42 2.54 1.36
N THR A 104 19.12 2.62 1.07
CA THR A 104 18.02 1.96 1.78
C THR A 104 18.18 0.44 1.78
N TRP A 105 17.75 -0.22 2.85
CA TRP A 105 17.81 -1.68 2.94
C TRP A 105 16.51 -2.28 3.46
N ALA A 106 16.28 -3.57 3.19
CA ALA A 106 15.09 -4.26 3.66
C ALA A 106 15.18 -4.48 5.18
N GLY A 107 14.32 -3.79 5.93
CA GLY A 107 14.11 -4.01 7.37
C GLY A 107 13.48 -5.38 7.63
N PHE A 108 13.67 -5.94 8.82
CA PHE A 108 13.00 -7.19 9.24
C PHE A 108 12.70 -7.12 10.73
N TYR A 109 11.40 -7.08 11.06
CA TYR A 109 10.90 -6.80 12.41
C TYR A 109 10.12 -8.02 12.90
N ARG A 110 10.39 -8.48 14.12
CA ARG A 110 9.75 -9.68 14.67
C ARG A 110 9.19 -9.46 16.06
N SER A 111 7.91 -9.79 16.23
CA SER A 111 7.21 -9.83 17.51
C SER A 111 6.93 -11.27 17.95
N THR A 112 6.88 -11.50 19.26
CA THR A 112 6.49 -12.79 19.88
C THR A 112 5.32 -12.66 20.86
N ASP A 113 4.69 -11.49 20.92
CA ASP A 113 3.57 -11.17 21.81
C ASP A 113 2.37 -10.59 21.06
N GLY A 114 2.23 -10.89 19.76
CA GLY A 114 1.11 -10.45 18.93
C GLY A 114 1.21 -9.01 18.45
N GLY A 115 2.43 -8.49 18.30
CA GLY A 115 2.71 -7.12 17.85
C GLY A 115 2.81 -6.09 18.97
N GLY A 116 2.91 -6.52 20.24
CA GLY A 116 3.04 -5.62 21.39
C GLY A 116 4.48 -5.09 21.57
N THR A 117 5.48 -5.92 21.28
CA THR A 117 6.90 -5.54 21.25
C THR A 117 7.61 -6.16 20.06
N TRP A 118 8.68 -5.51 19.61
CA TRP A 118 9.41 -5.85 18.39
C TRP A 118 10.91 -5.99 18.65
N THR A 119 11.53 -6.92 17.92
CA THR A 119 12.97 -7.03 17.75
C THR A 119 13.29 -6.74 16.30
N ASP A 120 14.06 -5.68 16.09
CA ASP A 120 14.32 -5.15 14.76
C ASP A 120 15.72 -5.53 14.27
N SER A 121 15.78 -5.87 12.98
CA SER A 121 16.97 -6.29 12.27
C SER A 121 16.89 -5.80 10.82
N LEU A 122 17.94 -6.05 10.06
CA LEU A 122 17.97 -5.92 8.61
C LEU A 122 18.10 -7.30 7.97
N LEU A 123 17.64 -7.45 6.73
CA LEU A 123 17.95 -8.62 5.90
C LEU A 123 19.48 -8.78 5.76
N PRO A 124 20.06 -9.97 5.98
CA PRO A 124 21.49 -10.18 5.78
C PRO A 124 21.98 -9.86 4.36
N GLY A 125 23.08 -9.11 4.27
CA GLY A 125 23.79 -8.84 3.03
C GLY A 125 23.87 -7.37 2.59
N TYR A 126 23.53 -6.42 3.46
CA TYR A 126 23.79 -5.00 3.20
C TYR A 126 25.30 -4.71 3.12
N PRO A 127 25.72 -3.58 2.51
CA PRO A 127 27.13 -3.34 2.17
C PRO A 127 28.12 -3.47 3.32
N THR A 128 27.74 -3.08 4.54
CA THR A 128 28.60 -3.12 5.73
C THR A 128 28.37 -4.36 6.61
N ASP A 129 27.50 -5.29 6.18
CA ASP A 129 27.21 -6.51 6.93
C ASP A 129 28.39 -7.51 6.84
N SER A 130 29.22 -7.49 7.88
CA SER A 130 30.37 -8.40 8.00
C SER A 130 30.06 -9.74 8.65
N SER A 131 28.79 -10.01 8.96
CA SER A 131 28.36 -11.31 9.52
C SER A 131 28.57 -12.45 8.53
N ALA A 132 28.60 -13.70 9.02
CA ALA A 132 28.75 -14.86 8.14
C ALA A 132 27.57 -14.98 7.17
N GLU A 133 26.37 -14.65 7.64
CA GLU A 133 25.12 -14.59 6.88
C GLU A 133 25.19 -13.49 5.81
N GLY A 134 25.67 -12.30 6.18
CA GLY A 134 25.86 -11.17 5.26
C GLY A 134 26.83 -11.48 4.13
N LEU A 135 28.02 -11.98 4.45
CA LEU A 135 29.05 -12.34 3.46
C LEU A 135 28.61 -13.52 2.55
N ALA A 136 27.76 -14.41 3.06
CA ALA A 136 27.17 -15.50 2.28
C ALA A 136 26.04 -15.03 1.36
N SER A 137 25.41 -13.88 1.65
CA SER A 137 24.28 -13.36 0.88
C SER A 137 24.69 -13.05 -0.57
N PRO A 138 23.92 -13.51 -1.57
CA PRO A 138 24.18 -13.16 -2.96
C PRO A 138 24.01 -11.67 -3.25
N LEU A 139 23.29 -10.92 -2.39
CA LEU A 139 23.16 -9.46 -2.53
C LEU A 139 24.50 -8.78 -2.23
N HIS A 140 25.14 -9.14 -1.12
CA HIS A 140 26.47 -8.64 -0.75
C HIS A 140 27.52 -9.00 -1.79
N GLN A 141 27.56 -10.27 -2.24
CA GLN A 141 28.51 -10.75 -3.25
C GLN A 141 28.38 -10.04 -4.60
N ARG A 142 27.21 -9.45 -4.89
CA ARG A 142 26.94 -8.70 -6.12
C ARG A 142 27.20 -7.20 -5.97
N GLY A 143 27.55 -6.73 -4.76
CA GLY A 143 27.71 -5.31 -4.48
C GLY A 143 26.39 -4.54 -4.66
N ILE A 144 25.28 -5.15 -4.23
CA ILE A 144 23.98 -4.47 -4.16
C ILE A 144 24.05 -3.41 -3.06
N THR A 145 23.62 -2.19 -3.37
CA THR A 145 23.59 -1.08 -2.40
C THR A 145 22.20 -0.80 -1.86
N ASN A 146 21.14 -1.23 -2.56
CA ASN A 146 19.76 -0.99 -2.18
C ASN A 146 18.95 -2.30 -2.23
N ALA A 147 18.12 -2.52 -1.22
CA ALA A 147 17.13 -3.59 -1.22
C ALA A 147 15.87 -3.11 -0.48
N GLY A 148 14.70 -3.51 -0.95
CA GLY A 148 13.44 -2.96 -0.47
C GLY A 148 12.22 -3.73 -0.98
N ASP A 149 11.10 -3.03 -1.02
CA ASP A 149 9.76 -3.46 -1.39
C ASP A 149 9.39 -4.82 -0.77
N PRO A 150 9.46 -4.96 0.56
CA PRO A 150 9.35 -6.26 1.17
C PRO A 150 7.93 -6.82 1.14
N VAL A 151 7.83 -8.12 0.89
CA VAL A 151 6.60 -8.93 0.99
C VAL A 151 6.91 -10.28 1.63
N GLN A 152 5.92 -10.92 2.24
CA GLN A 152 6.15 -12.15 3.00
C GLN A 152 4.95 -13.09 3.12
N ALA A 153 5.25 -14.40 3.19
CA ALA A 153 4.26 -15.44 3.41
C ALA A 153 4.84 -16.62 4.20
N TRP A 154 4.00 -17.27 5.00
CA TRP A 154 4.34 -18.41 5.84
C TRP A 154 3.97 -19.74 5.19
N ASP A 155 4.82 -20.76 5.34
CA ASP A 155 4.34 -22.14 5.26
C ASP A 155 3.69 -22.59 6.58
N ARG A 156 3.12 -23.79 6.58
CA ARG A 156 2.49 -24.38 7.79
C ARG A 156 3.49 -24.95 8.80
N ASP A 157 4.77 -25.03 8.44
CA ASP A 157 5.82 -25.61 9.26
C ASP A 157 6.60 -24.53 10.05
N GLY A 158 6.13 -23.27 10.02
CA GLY A 158 6.80 -22.15 10.68
C GLY A 158 8.03 -21.65 9.93
N ARG A 159 8.08 -21.81 8.60
CA ARG A 159 9.05 -21.11 7.74
C ARG A 159 8.39 -19.87 7.14
N LEU A 160 9.11 -18.76 7.22
CA LEU A 160 8.75 -17.51 6.58
C LEU A 160 9.58 -17.36 5.30
N PHE A 161 8.92 -16.97 4.22
CA PHE A 161 9.59 -16.54 3.00
C PHE A 161 9.43 -15.03 2.89
N TYR A 162 10.56 -14.35 2.78
CA TYR A 162 10.66 -12.89 2.72
C TYR A 162 11.20 -12.53 1.34
N MET A 163 10.57 -11.64 0.60
CA MET A 163 10.93 -11.28 -0.76
C MET A 163 11.01 -9.77 -0.91
N GLY A 164 11.76 -9.30 -1.89
CA GLY A 164 11.78 -7.90 -2.27
C GLY A 164 12.61 -7.64 -3.53
N ASN A 165 12.78 -6.36 -3.85
CA ASN A 165 13.62 -5.87 -4.93
C ASN A 165 15.04 -5.53 -4.43
N ALA A 166 16.00 -5.46 -5.34
CA ALA A 166 17.39 -5.10 -5.04
C ALA A 166 18.02 -4.42 -6.26
N PHE A 167 18.67 -3.28 -6.06
CA PHE A 167 19.22 -2.48 -7.14
C PHE A 167 20.43 -1.64 -6.70
N ASN A 168 21.06 -1.01 -7.69
CA ASN A 168 22.09 0.01 -7.49
C ASN A 168 21.60 1.28 -8.17
N ARG A 169 21.71 2.44 -7.52
CA ARG A 169 21.33 3.74 -8.11
C ARG A 169 22.30 4.19 -9.20
N VAL A 170 23.58 3.82 -9.07
CA VAL A 170 24.60 4.08 -10.08
C VAL A 170 24.74 2.90 -11.06
N ALA A 171 25.07 3.22 -12.32
CA ALA A 171 25.21 2.22 -13.36
C ALA A 171 26.32 1.16 -13.05
N PRO A 172 26.11 -0.12 -13.39
CA PRO A 172 24.89 -0.67 -13.98
C PRO A 172 23.76 -0.85 -12.95
N GLN A 173 22.63 -0.17 -13.19
CA GLN A 173 21.43 -0.35 -12.41
C GLN A 173 20.83 -1.73 -12.72
N ASN A 174 20.81 -2.64 -11.74
CA ASN A 174 20.33 -4.01 -11.92
C ASN A 174 19.20 -4.31 -10.93
N GLY A 175 17.97 -3.87 -11.23
CA GLY A 175 16.79 -4.20 -10.40
C GLY A 175 16.50 -5.69 -10.45
N SER A 176 16.91 -6.45 -9.44
CA SER A 176 16.72 -7.89 -9.29
C SER A 176 15.69 -8.17 -8.20
N VAL A 177 15.08 -9.35 -8.21
CA VAL A 177 14.20 -9.79 -7.10
C VAL A 177 14.81 -10.99 -6.39
N TRP A 178 14.70 -10.99 -5.07
CA TRP A 178 15.30 -11.97 -4.18
C TRP A 178 14.26 -12.60 -3.27
N VAL A 179 14.55 -13.81 -2.77
CA VAL A 179 13.77 -14.48 -1.73
C VAL A 179 14.71 -14.96 -0.65
N ALA A 180 14.46 -14.55 0.59
CA ALA A 180 15.06 -15.07 1.79
C ALA A 180 14.13 -16.10 2.46
N THR A 181 14.73 -17.06 3.15
CA THR A 181 14.02 -18.06 3.96
C THR A 181 14.44 -17.91 5.41
N TYR A 182 13.47 -17.84 6.31
CA TYR A 182 13.66 -17.99 7.74
C TYR A 182 12.96 -19.26 8.22
N ASP A 183 13.51 -19.92 9.23
CA ASP A 183 12.88 -21.05 9.91
C ASP A 183 12.69 -20.77 11.41
N GLN A 184 12.20 -21.78 12.15
CA GLN A 184 11.94 -21.68 13.58
C GLN A 184 11.01 -20.51 13.93
N HIS A 185 9.90 -20.40 13.21
CA HIS A 185 8.94 -19.31 13.40
C HIS A 185 9.62 -17.93 13.24
N ALA A 186 10.36 -17.81 12.14
CA ALA A 186 11.17 -16.66 11.74
C ALA A 186 12.27 -16.23 12.74
N ALA A 187 12.62 -17.06 13.72
CA ALA A 187 13.68 -16.74 14.68
C ALA A 187 15.09 -16.93 14.11
N HIS A 188 15.22 -17.56 12.93
CA HIS A 188 16.52 -17.90 12.36
C HIS A 188 16.54 -17.71 10.84
N TYR A 189 17.43 -16.84 10.37
CA TYR A 189 17.73 -16.66 8.96
C TYR A 189 18.45 -17.89 8.38
N VAL A 190 18.01 -18.36 7.21
CA VAL A 190 18.57 -19.56 6.58
C VAL A 190 19.40 -19.22 5.34
N ARG A 191 18.86 -18.41 4.42
CA ARG A 191 19.50 -18.07 3.13
C ARG A 191 18.74 -16.97 2.39
N THR A 192 19.40 -16.40 1.38
CA THR A 192 18.80 -15.57 0.33
C THR A 192 19.16 -16.14 -1.04
N VAL A 193 18.23 -16.13 -1.99
CA VAL A 193 18.43 -16.52 -3.39
C VAL A 193 17.95 -15.41 -4.33
N ILE A 194 18.60 -15.24 -5.48
CA ILE A 194 18.11 -14.35 -6.55
C ILE A 194 17.17 -15.16 -7.45
N VAL A 195 15.96 -14.67 -7.66
CA VAL A 195 14.94 -15.32 -8.50
C VAL A 195 14.89 -14.68 -9.90
N GLY A 196 14.78 -13.36 -9.96
CA GLY A 196 14.80 -12.57 -11.19
C GLY A 196 16.03 -11.67 -11.23
N LYS A 197 16.73 -11.62 -12.36
CA LYS A 197 17.91 -10.77 -12.55
C LYS A 197 17.54 -9.57 -13.40
N GLY A 198 17.83 -8.37 -12.91
CA GLY A 198 17.79 -7.14 -13.72
C GLY A 198 18.93 -7.10 -14.74
N THR A 199 18.86 -6.12 -15.65
CA THR A 199 19.95 -5.79 -16.59
C THR A 199 20.21 -4.29 -16.57
N PRO A 200 21.45 -3.82 -16.84
CA PRO A 200 21.84 -2.41 -16.75
C PRO A 200 20.87 -1.47 -17.49
N ALA A 201 20.28 -0.49 -16.81
CA ALA A 201 19.29 0.41 -17.39
C ALA A 201 19.90 1.68 -18.03
N LEU A 202 19.86 1.73 -19.37
CA LEU A 202 19.39 2.88 -20.17
C LEU A 202 18.24 2.45 -21.12
N SER A 203 17.98 1.13 -21.18
CA SER A 203 16.92 0.39 -21.91
C SER A 203 16.78 -1.03 -21.33
N GLY A 204 17.04 -1.17 -20.02
CA GLY A 204 17.19 -2.45 -19.32
C GLY A 204 15.94 -2.84 -18.53
N LYS A 205 15.86 -4.12 -18.14
CA LYS A 205 14.80 -4.67 -17.28
C LYS A 205 15.03 -4.26 -15.82
N PHE A 206 14.05 -3.57 -15.22
CA PHE A 206 13.96 -3.35 -13.78
C PHE A 206 12.83 -4.21 -13.23
N ASN A 207 13.12 -5.03 -12.21
CA ASN A 207 12.15 -5.91 -11.58
C ASN A 207 11.68 -5.29 -10.27
N ASP A 208 10.37 -5.19 -10.08
CA ASP A 208 9.77 -4.49 -8.94
C ASP A 208 8.33 -4.97 -8.64
N LYS A 209 7.66 -4.39 -7.65
CA LYS A 209 6.26 -4.69 -7.27
C LYS A 209 6.07 -6.18 -7.07
N THR A 210 6.82 -6.68 -6.09
CA THR A 210 6.92 -8.11 -5.79
C THR A 210 5.72 -8.60 -5.00
N SER A 211 5.32 -9.85 -5.22
CA SER A 211 4.35 -10.58 -4.40
C SER A 211 4.82 -12.02 -4.18
N ILE A 212 4.54 -12.56 -3.00
CA ILE A 212 4.87 -13.91 -2.58
C ILE A 212 3.70 -14.53 -1.83
N GLU A 213 3.41 -15.79 -2.13
CA GLU A 213 2.44 -16.59 -1.38
C GLU A 213 2.92 -18.04 -1.29
N VAL A 214 2.55 -18.72 -0.22
CA VAL A 214 2.85 -20.14 -0.01
C VAL A 214 1.57 -20.94 -0.11
N ASP A 215 1.63 -22.09 -0.77
CA ASP A 215 0.49 -23.01 -0.78
C ASP A 215 0.21 -23.56 0.63
N ARG A 216 -0.78 -22.95 1.27
CA ARG A 216 -1.35 -23.40 2.54
C ARG A 216 -2.71 -24.06 2.30
N GLY A 217 -3.03 -24.64 1.14
CA GLY A 217 -4.33 -25.27 0.91
C GLY A 217 -4.52 -26.59 1.71
N LEU A 218 -5.63 -26.77 2.44
CA LEU A 218 -5.86 -27.98 3.28
C LEU A 218 -6.08 -29.27 2.48
N SER A 219 -6.40 -29.17 1.19
CA SER A 219 -6.49 -30.31 0.28
C SER A 219 -5.53 -30.22 -0.91
N SER A 220 -4.59 -29.28 -0.88
CA SER A 220 -3.62 -29.10 -1.95
C SER A 220 -2.63 -30.25 -2.02
N ALA A 221 -2.41 -30.78 -3.23
CA ALA A 221 -1.31 -31.70 -3.53
C ALA A 221 0.05 -30.98 -3.67
N PHE A 222 0.04 -29.65 -3.59
CA PHE A 222 1.18 -28.76 -3.79
C PHE A 222 1.53 -27.96 -2.53
N ALA A 223 0.92 -28.29 -1.39
CA ALA A 223 1.14 -27.62 -0.12
C ALA A 223 2.64 -27.45 0.20
N GLY A 224 3.04 -26.25 0.61
CA GLY A 224 4.42 -25.86 0.87
C GLY A 224 5.22 -25.38 -0.35
N ASN A 225 4.63 -25.42 -1.56
CA ASN A 225 5.19 -24.70 -2.70
C ASN A 225 5.19 -23.19 -2.42
N VAL A 226 6.23 -22.50 -2.87
CA VAL A 226 6.37 -21.05 -2.76
C VAL A 226 6.18 -20.47 -4.16
N TYR A 227 5.28 -19.50 -4.28
CA TYR A 227 4.97 -18.82 -5.53
C TYR A 227 5.38 -17.36 -5.43
N VAL A 228 6.02 -16.85 -6.47
CA VAL A 228 6.47 -15.46 -6.54
C VAL A 228 6.09 -14.85 -7.87
N ALA A 229 5.67 -13.59 -7.83
CA ALA A 229 5.34 -12.79 -8.99
C ALA A 229 5.90 -11.38 -8.84
N TRP A 230 6.19 -10.72 -9.95
CA TRP A 230 6.69 -9.35 -9.95
C TRP A 230 6.46 -8.68 -11.31
N SER A 231 6.53 -7.36 -11.31
CA SER A 231 6.45 -6.52 -12.51
C SER A 231 7.84 -6.32 -13.10
N VAL A 232 7.94 -6.31 -14.42
CA VAL A 232 9.17 -5.99 -15.14
C VAL A 232 8.96 -4.76 -16.00
N PHE A 233 9.63 -3.68 -15.63
CA PHE A 233 9.70 -2.45 -16.40
C PHE A 233 10.78 -2.56 -17.47
N GLN A 234 10.39 -2.38 -18.73
CA GLN A 234 11.27 -2.61 -19.90
C GLN A 234 11.39 -1.36 -20.80
N GLY A 235 10.89 -0.21 -20.33
CA GLY A 235 10.76 1.02 -21.11
C GLY A 235 9.64 0.96 -22.16
N GLY A 236 8.99 2.09 -22.44
CA GLY A 236 7.99 2.21 -23.50
C GLY A 236 6.54 1.82 -23.12
N GLY A 237 6.25 1.55 -21.84
CA GLY A 237 4.94 1.17 -21.32
C GLY A 237 4.55 -0.31 -21.50
N ASN A 238 5.52 -1.18 -21.81
CA ASN A 238 5.30 -2.62 -22.03
C ASN A 238 5.66 -3.45 -20.79
N ASN A 239 5.12 -3.08 -19.64
CA ASN A 239 5.39 -3.80 -18.39
C ASN A 239 4.82 -5.21 -18.46
N GLU A 240 5.54 -6.17 -17.88
CA GLU A 240 5.18 -7.59 -17.89
C GLU A 240 5.06 -8.14 -16.48
N ILE A 241 4.12 -9.07 -16.26
CA ILE A 241 4.07 -9.85 -15.03
C ILE A 241 4.84 -11.15 -15.24
N MET A 242 5.84 -11.35 -14.40
CA MET A 242 6.65 -12.56 -14.35
C MET A 242 6.27 -13.41 -13.15
N PHE A 243 6.44 -14.71 -13.29
CA PHE A 243 6.14 -15.70 -12.26
C PHE A 243 7.25 -16.74 -12.15
N ALA A 244 7.54 -17.17 -10.93
CA ALA A 244 8.34 -18.36 -10.65
C ALA A 244 7.79 -19.13 -9.45
N ARG A 245 8.20 -20.40 -9.33
CA ARG A 245 7.80 -21.25 -8.21
C ARG A 245 8.96 -22.06 -7.65
N SER A 246 8.91 -22.33 -6.36
CA SER A 246 9.79 -23.25 -5.64
C SER A 246 8.98 -24.45 -5.16
N THR A 247 9.53 -25.65 -5.32
CA THR A 247 8.98 -26.90 -4.76
C THR A 247 9.89 -27.52 -3.71
N ASP A 248 10.85 -26.75 -3.19
CA ASP A 248 11.90 -27.23 -2.28
C ASP A 248 12.14 -26.27 -1.10
N HIS A 249 11.09 -25.52 -0.72
CA HIS A 249 11.06 -24.53 0.37
C HIS A 249 12.08 -23.40 0.17
N GLY A 250 11.97 -22.72 -0.97
CA GLY A 250 12.73 -21.53 -1.31
C GLY A 250 14.22 -21.78 -1.57
N ARG A 251 14.64 -23.03 -1.78
CA ARG A 251 16.05 -23.34 -2.09
C ARG A 251 16.36 -23.04 -3.55
N THR A 252 15.47 -23.42 -4.46
CA THR A 252 15.58 -23.13 -5.89
C THR A 252 14.23 -22.76 -6.48
N PHE A 253 14.25 -21.88 -7.48
CA PHE A 253 13.05 -21.46 -8.21
C PHE A 253 13.13 -21.91 -9.66
N SER A 254 11.97 -22.14 -10.27
CA SER A 254 11.85 -22.34 -11.71
C SER A 254 12.36 -21.11 -12.47
N ASN A 255 12.67 -21.28 -13.75
CA ASN A 255 12.94 -20.13 -14.61
C ASN A 255 11.70 -19.19 -14.63
N PRO A 256 11.90 -17.86 -14.54
CA PRO A 256 10.82 -16.90 -14.65
C PRO A 256 10.05 -17.06 -15.96
N THR A 257 8.72 -17.08 -15.89
CA THR A 257 7.83 -17.17 -17.05
C THR A 257 6.89 -15.97 -17.06
N ARG A 258 6.68 -15.38 -18.23
CA ARG A 258 5.70 -14.30 -18.41
C ARG A 258 4.29 -14.87 -18.35
N ILE A 259 3.41 -14.24 -17.55
CA ILE A 259 2.00 -14.64 -17.41
C ILE A 259 1.02 -13.58 -17.93
N SER A 260 1.50 -12.38 -18.28
CA SER A 260 0.69 -11.28 -18.84
C SER A 260 0.71 -11.22 -20.37
N GLU A 261 0.69 -12.36 -21.06
CA GLU A 261 0.66 -12.38 -22.52
C GLU A 261 -0.66 -11.79 -23.05
N GLY A 262 -0.56 -10.74 -23.86
CA GLY A 262 -1.71 -10.12 -24.54
C GLY A 262 -2.38 -8.96 -23.79
N SER A 263 -1.85 -8.54 -22.64
CA SER A 263 -2.25 -7.32 -21.92
C SER A 263 -1.10 -6.29 -21.87
N LEU A 264 -1.45 -5.02 -21.66
CA LEU A 264 -0.52 -3.88 -21.65
C LEU A 264 -0.52 -3.18 -20.29
N GLY A 265 0.50 -2.38 -20.00
CA GLY A 265 0.58 -1.56 -18.79
C GLY A 265 0.50 -2.38 -17.49
N ASN A 266 1.09 -3.57 -17.46
CA ASN A 266 0.85 -4.52 -16.37
C ASN A 266 1.71 -4.22 -15.13
N GLN A 267 1.10 -4.04 -13.96
CA GLN A 267 1.83 -3.81 -12.71
C GLN A 267 1.05 -4.33 -11.48
N PHE A 268 1.72 -4.35 -10.31
CA PHE A 268 1.12 -4.66 -9.01
C PHE A 268 0.55 -6.08 -8.95
N ALA A 269 1.40 -7.06 -9.26
CA ALA A 269 1.01 -8.46 -9.18
C ALA A 269 0.75 -8.88 -7.75
N ASP A 270 -0.30 -9.67 -7.53
CA ASP A 270 -0.59 -10.29 -6.24
C ASP A 270 -1.12 -11.72 -6.38
N ILE A 271 -0.93 -12.57 -5.36
CA ILE A 271 -1.10 -14.03 -5.45
C ILE A 271 -2.06 -14.55 -4.37
N ALA A 272 -3.03 -15.39 -4.77
CA ALA A 272 -3.87 -16.14 -3.84
C ALA A 272 -3.81 -17.64 -4.14
N VAL A 273 -3.81 -18.47 -3.10
CA VAL A 273 -3.85 -19.94 -3.23
C VAL A 273 -5.04 -20.50 -2.48
N THR A 274 -5.95 -21.12 -3.21
CA THR A 274 -7.17 -21.71 -2.63
C THR A 274 -6.90 -23.04 -1.91
N ARG A 275 -7.89 -23.53 -1.16
CA ARG A 275 -7.82 -24.77 -0.38
C ARG A 275 -7.32 -25.99 -1.18
N ASP A 276 -7.66 -26.10 -2.47
CA ASP A 276 -7.25 -27.21 -3.32
C ASP A 276 -5.89 -27.04 -4.03
N GLY A 277 -5.19 -25.94 -3.79
CA GLY A 277 -3.90 -25.64 -4.40
C GLY A 277 -3.99 -24.94 -5.76
N THR A 278 -5.19 -24.51 -6.16
CA THR A 278 -5.34 -23.63 -7.32
C THR A 278 -4.75 -22.25 -7.00
N VAL A 279 -3.80 -21.83 -7.83
CA VAL A 279 -3.08 -20.55 -7.73
C VAL A 279 -3.74 -19.53 -8.64
N TYR A 280 -4.03 -18.36 -8.10
CA TYR A 280 -4.47 -17.18 -8.84
C TYR A 280 -3.39 -16.12 -8.74
N VAL A 281 -3.12 -15.44 -9.85
CA VAL A 281 -2.27 -14.24 -9.87
C VAL A 281 -3.09 -13.13 -10.51
N ALA A 282 -3.23 -12.01 -9.83
CA ALA A 282 -3.94 -10.82 -10.31
C ALA A 282 -2.99 -9.63 -10.44
N TRP A 283 -3.33 -8.65 -11.28
CA TRP A 283 -2.54 -7.44 -11.48
C TRP A 283 -3.40 -6.34 -12.10
N ASN A 284 -2.96 -5.07 -11.99
CA ASN A 284 -3.57 -3.98 -12.74
C ASN A 284 -3.02 -3.96 -14.17
N GLY A 285 -3.84 -3.58 -15.14
CA GLY A 285 -3.36 -3.33 -16.49
C GLY A 285 -4.46 -2.83 -17.40
N THR A 286 -4.17 -2.70 -18.68
CA THR A 286 -5.11 -2.12 -19.65
C THR A 286 -5.66 -3.18 -20.61
N VAL A 287 -6.96 -3.15 -20.84
CA VAL A 287 -7.64 -3.93 -21.88
C VAL A 287 -8.04 -3.07 -23.07
N GLY A 288 -7.99 -3.63 -24.28
CA GLY A 288 -8.27 -2.91 -25.52
C GLY A 288 -7.01 -2.50 -26.28
N SER A 289 -7.12 -1.49 -27.15
CA SER A 289 -5.98 -0.96 -27.91
C SER A 289 -5.30 0.17 -27.13
N ARG A 290 -4.03 0.48 -27.42
CA ARG A 290 -3.29 1.61 -26.80
C ARG A 290 -4.02 2.96 -26.94
N ALA A 291 -4.93 3.11 -27.90
CA ALA A 291 -5.70 4.33 -28.14
C ALA A 291 -7.10 4.35 -27.47
N THR A 292 -7.58 3.21 -26.99
CA THR A 292 -8.95 3.03 -26.46
C THR A 292 -8.94 2.13 -25.22
N GLY A 293 -7.80 2.10 -24.52
CA GLY A 293 -7.57 1.20 -23.42
C GLY A 293 -8.37 1.62 -22.20
N HIS A 294 -8.88 0.65 -21.45
CA HIS A 294 -9.51 0.87 -20.15
C HIS A 294 -8.75 0.10 -19.08
N ASP A 295 -8.65 0.66 -17.89
CA ASP A 295 -8.01 0.00 -16.76
C ASP A 295 -8.85 -1.18 -16.29
N ALA A 296 -8.17 -2.28 -15.99
CA ALA A 296 -8.77 -3.52 -15.62
C ALA A 296 -7.93 -4.29 -14.61
N MET A 297 -8.63 -4.92 -13.68
CA MET A 297 -8.06 -5.95 -12.83
C MET A 297 -8.02 -7.24 -13.64
N LEU A 298 -6.81 -7.67 -13.97
CA LEU A 298 -6.53 -8.85 -14.76
C LEU A 298 -6.14 -10.02 -13.86
N TRP A 299 -6.35 -11.25 -14.32
CA TRP A 299 -5.95 -12.44 -13.58
C TRP A 299 -5.63 -13.63 -14.49
N VAL A 300 -4.83 -14.54 -13.95
CA VAL A 300 -4.63 -15.90 -14.48
C VAL A 300 -4.80 -16.93 -13.38
N ARG A 301 -4.98 -18.20 -13.79
CA ARG A 301 -5.09 -19.32 -12.88
C ARG A 301 -4.26 -20.52 -13.30
N SER A 302 -3.69 -21.19 -12.30
CA SER A 302 -3.02 -22.48 -12.43
C SER A 302 -3.66 -23.52 -11.51
N THR A 303 -3.97 -24.69 -12.05
CA THR A 303 -4.45 -25.86 -11.28
C THR A 303 -3.40 -26.97 -11.21
N ASP A 304 -2.16 -26.71 -11.63
CA ASP A 304 -1.08 -27.70 -11.75
C ASP A 304 0.16 -27.33 -10.90
N GLY A 305 -0.05 -26.52 -9.86
CA GLY A 305 0.97 -26.06 -8.92
C GLY A 305 1.91 -25.03 -9.54
N GLY A 306 1.37 -24.11 -10.36
CA GLY A 306 2.10 -23.03 -11.02
C GLY A 306 2.96 -23.46 -12.21
N ARG A 307 2.72 -24.63 -12.82
CA ARG A 307 3.50 -25.07 -14.00
C ARG A 307 3.00 -24.40 -15.28
N SER A 308 1.70 -24.20 -15.39
CA SER A 308 1.08 -23.48 -16.50
C SER A 308 -0.10 -22.64 -16.02
N PHE A 309 -0.42 -21.61 -16.78
CA PHE A 309 -1.50 -20.67 -16.48
C PHE A 309 -2.49 -20.58 -17.64
N THR A 310 -3.74 -20.23 -17.32
CA THR A 310 -4.70 -19.75 -18.31
C THR A 310 -4.19 -18.49 -19.00
N LYS A 311 -4.85 -18.07 -20.08
CA LYS A 311 -4.65 -16.72 -20.61
C LYS A 311 -5.20 -15.67 -19.63
N PRO A 312 -4.64 -14.44 -19.63
CA PRO A 312 -5.22 -13.33 -18.87
C PRO A 312 -6.70 -13.14 -19.17
N ALA A 313 -7.48 -12.89 -18.13
CA ALA A 313 -8.89 -12.55 -18.21
C ALA A 313 -9.19 -11.36 -17.30
N VAL A 314 -10.31 -10.68 -17.55
CA VAL A 314 -10.76 -9.52 -16.77
C VAL A 314 -11.57 -10.00 -15.56
N ALA A 315 -11.24 -9.48 -14.39
CA ALA A 315 -12.06 -9.58 -13.18
C ALA A 315 -13.04 -8.39 -13.09
N ALA A 316 -12.53 -7.18 -13.32
CA ALA A 316 -13.30 -5.94 -13.36
C ALA A 316 -12.61 -4.90 -14.26
N GLU A 317 -13.41 -4.10 -14.97
CA GLU A 317 -12.96 -2.81 -15.52
C GLU A 317 -13.29 -1.72 -14.49
N PHE A 318 -12.47 -0.68 -14.41
CA PHE A 318 -12.64 0.41 -13.46
C PHE A 318 -12.10 1.73 -14.02
N ASP A 319 -12.54 2.84 -13.43
CA ASP A 319 -11.90 4.15 -13.62
C ASP A 319 -10.86 4.31 -12.51
N GLY A 320 -9.59 4.48 -12.88
CA GLY A 320 -8.48 4.64 -11.93
C GLY A 320 -8.70 5.78 -10.93
N PHE A 321 -8.09 5.63 -9.76
CA PHE A 321 -7.96 6.68 -8.76
C PHE A 321 -6.46 6.95 -8.56
N ASP A 322 -5.87 7.66 -9.52
CA ASP A 322 -4.42 7.85 -9.64
C ASP A 322 -4.09 9.34 -9.62
N ALA A 323 -3.33 9.81 -8.63
CA ALA A 323 -2.99 11.23 -8.53
C ALA A 323 -2.03 11.68 -9.63
N ALA A 324 -2.35 12.82 -10.23
CA ALA A 324 -1.51 13.46 -11.22
C ALA A 324 -1.69 14.99 -11.25
N ASP A 325 -0.65 15.72 -11.68
CA ASP A 325 -0.72 17.12 -12.09
C ASP A 325 -0.30 17.27 -13.56
N SER A 326 -1.30 17.45 -14.43
CA SER A 326 -1.16 17.42 -15.89
C SER A 326 -0.99 18.82 -16.48
N ALA A 327 0.24 19.37 -16.41
CA ALA A 327 0.54 20.76 -16.81
C ALA A 327 1.08 20.93 -18.25
N GLY A 328 1.41 19.85 -18.96
CA GLY A 328 1.80 19.87 -20.38
C GLY A 328 3.27 20.15 -20.69
N HIS A 329 4.20 19.97 -19.72
CA HIS A 329 5.65 20.09 -19.92
C HIS A 329 6.44 18.83 -19.46
N PRO A 330 6.23 17.66 -20.11
CA PRO A 330 6.79 16.37 -19.69
C PRO A 330 8.31 16.34 -19.53
N GLU A 331 9.02 16.97 -20.45
CA GLU A 331 10.48 16.88 -20.53
C GLU A 331 11.18 17.56 -19.35
N ALA A 332 10.59 18.64 -18.82
CA ALA A 332 11.14 19.34 -17.66
C ALA A 332 10.88 18.58 -16.35
N ALA A 333 9.69 17.98 -16.20
CA ALA A 333 9.36 17.12 -15.07
C ALA A 333 10.23 15.86 -15.06
N GLN A 334 10.42 15.23 -16.23
CA GLN A 334 11.33 14.09 -16.40
C GLN A 334 12.76 14.43 -15.96
N GLN A 335 13.31 15.56 -16.42
CA GLN A 335 14.69 15.93 -16.08
C GLN A 335 14.85 16.23 -14.58
N ALA A 336 13.90 16.94 -13.97
CA ALA A 336 13.92 17.19 -12.53
C ALA A 336 13.84 15.87 -11.74
N HIS A 337 13.04 14.91 -12.21
CA HIS A 337 12.98 13.56 -11.65
C HIS A 337 14.33 12.82 -11.74
N GLU A 338 14.95 12.77 -12.92
CA GLU A 338 16.25 12.12 -13.12
C GLU A 338 17.32 12.72 -12.20
N ASP A 339 17.35 14.05 -12.09
CA ASP A 339 18.26 14.77 -11.20
C ASP A 339 17.99 14.41 -9.72
N ALA A 340 16.72 14.32 -9.29
CA ALA A 340 16.39 13.86 -7.94
C ALA A 340 16.80 12.41 -7.70
N PHE A 341 16.53 11.50 -8.65
CA PHE A 341 16.88 10.09 -8.51
C PHE A 341 18.40 9.90 -8.29
N GLU A 342 19.23 10.66 -8.99
CA GLU A 342 20.69 10.63 -8.85
C GLU A 342 21.19 11.20 -7.50
N HIS A 343 20.46 12.13 -6.89
CA HIS A 343 20.89 12.88 -5.71
C HIS A 343 20.10 12.56 -4.43
N ALA A 344 19.08 11.70 -4.48
CA ALA A 344 18.15 11.46 -3.37
C ALA A 344 18.62 10.40 -2.36
N ASP A 345 18.13 10.54 -1.13
CA ASP A 345 18.10 9.48 -0.11
C ASP A 345 17.08 8.35 -0.47
N GLY A 346 16.28 8.46 -1.56
CA GLY A 346 15.29 7.50 -2.13
C GLY A 346 13.80 7.84 -1.88
N PRO A 347 12.74 7.25 -2.51
CA PRO A 347 12.63 6.55 -3.81
C PRO A 347 12.11 7.50 -4.94
N GLU A 348 12.55 7.35 -6.20
CA GLU A 348 11.80 6.78 -7.36
C GLU A 348 10.38 7.34 -7.56
N SER A 349 10.21 8.34 -8.43
CA SER A 349 8.93 8.68 -9.07
C SER A 349 8.91 8.25 -10.54
N ASP A 350 8.28 7.11 -10.85
CA ASP A 350 8.29 6.55 -12.21
C ASP A 350 7.65 7.48 -13.24
N VAL A 351 8.41 7.85 -14.27
CA VAL A 351 7.84 8.33 -15.53
C VAL A 351 7.72 7.17 -16.49
N GLU A 352 6.51 6.66 -16.63
CA GLU A 352 6.18 5.74 -17.72
C GLU A 352 6.32 6.48 -19.06
N PRO A 353 7.02 5.92 -20.07
CA PRO A 353 7.10 6.50 -21.41
C PRO A 353 5.73 6.38 -22.11
N GLY A 354 4.85 7.30 -21.76
CA GLY A 354 3.41 7.26 -22.00
C GLY A 354 2.65 8.31 -21.19
N SER A 355 3.20 8.78 -20.05
CA SER A 355 2.74 9.98 -19.35
C SER A 355 2.95 11.19 -20.25
N ALA A 356 1.87 11.88 -20.59
CA ALA A 356 1.92 13.10 -21.39
C ALA A 356 2.32 14.31 -20.52
N GLY A 357 3.32 14.18 -19.66
CA GLY A 357 3.84 15.29 -18.86
C GLY A 357 3.06 15.65 -17.63
N ASP A 358 2.68 14.59 -16.93
CA ASP A 358 1.93 14.64 -15.69
C ASP A 358 2.88 14.28 -14.52
N SER A 359 2.90 15.11 -13.48
CA SER A 359 3.63 14.79 -12.23
C SER A 359 2.76 13.85 -11.39
N ARG A 360 3.31 12.72 -10.92
CA ARG A 360 2.55 11.74 -10.10
C ARG A 360 2.66 12.00 -8.61
N ASP A 361 3.62 12.81 -8.23
CA ASP A 361 3.83 13.39 -6.92
C ASP A 361 4.26 14.84 -7.09
N CYS A 362 4.03 15.64 -6.06
CA CYS A 362 4.27 17.06 -6.09
C CYS A 362 4.78 17.51 -4.75
N GLY A 363 5.81 18.34 -4.76
CA GLY A 363 6.27 19.03 -3.57
C GLY A 363 6.63 20.45 -3.89
N SER A 364 7.89 20.81 -3.66
CA SER A 364 8.32 22.19 -3.60
C SER A 364 9.53 22.47 -4.49
N GLY A 365 9.88 23.75 -4.63
CA GLY A 365 10.97 24.19 -5.50
C GLY A 365 10.79 23.72 -6.95
N PRO A 366 11.76 23.01 -7.56
CA PRO A 366 11.61 22.49 -8.92
C PRO A 366 10.57 21.36 -9.06
N PHE A 367 10.06 20.80 -7.96
CA PHE A 367 8.98 19.80 -7.92
C PHE A 367 7.63 20.42 -7.57
N ALA A 368 7.55 21.75 -7.54
CA ALA A 368 6.30 22.48 -7.35
C ALA A 368 5.36 22.26 -8.52
N CYS A 369 4.14 21.85 -8.18
CA CYS A 369 3.12 21.55 -9.15
C CYS A 369 2.31 22.77 -9.55
N ARG A 370 1.83 22.78 -10.80
CA ARG A 370 1.10 23.94 -11.35
C ARG A 370 -0.23 24.16 -10.63
N SER A 371 -0.80 23.10 -10.05
CA SER A 371 -1.97 23.19 -9.18
C SER A 371 -1.69 23.87 -7.84
N GLY A 372 -0.42 23.95 -7.41
CA GLY A 372 -0.02 24.43 -6.08
C GLY A 372 -0.21 23.38 -4.96
N PHE A 373 -0.65 22.17 -5.29
CA PHE A 373 -0.80 21.09 -4.31
C PHE A 373 0.54 20.39 -4.04
N VAL A 374 0.69 19.88 -2.82
CA VAL A 374 1.76 18.95 -2.41
C VAL A 374 1.12 17.60 -2.13
N PHE A 375 1.54 16.54 -2.82
CA PHE A 375 0.95 15.22 -2.65
C PHE A 375 1.89 14.08 -3.02
N PHE A 376 1.76 12.96 -2.32
CA PHE A 376 2.44 11.71 -2.66
C PHE A 376 1.70 10.97 -3.79
N ARG A 377 2.44 10.18 -4.56
CA ARG A 377 1.88 9.31 -5.59
C ARG A 377 0.99 8.23 -4.99
N HIS A 378 -0.09 7.87 -5.67
CA HIS A 378 -0.87 6.68 -5.38
C HIS A 378 -1.51 6.17 -6.67
N ASP A 379 -1.60 4.84 -6.79
CA ASP A 379 -2.16 4.16 -7.95
C ASP A 379 -3.13 3.06 -7.53
N SER A 380 -4.20 2.92 -8.32
CA SER A 380 -5.15 1.81 -8.22
C SER A 380 -4.46 0.46 -8.42
N GLN A 381 -4.54 -0.41 -7.41
CA GLN A 381 -3.90 -1.73 -7.43
C GLN A 381 -4.76 -2.84 -6.81
N PRO A 382 -4.63 -4.10 -7.27
CA PRO A 382 -5.33 -5.23 -6.66
C PRO A 382 -4.59 -5.79 -5.44
N ARG A 383 -5.37 -6.34 -4.51
CA ARG A 383 -4.94 -7.28 -3.48
C ARG A 383 -5.87 -8.47 -3.44
N ILE A 384 -5.34 -9.69 -3.45
CA ILE A 384 -6.12 -10.93 -3.52
C ILE A 384 -5.77 -11.90 -2.42
N THR A 385 -6.77 -12.63 -1.95
CA THR A 385 -6.58 -13.66 -0.92
C THR A 385 -7.56 -14.80 -1.11
N ALA A 386 -7.27 -15.93 -0.47
CA ALA A 386 -8.16 -17.08 -0.39
C ALA A 386 -7.95 -17.79 0.95
N ASP A 387 -9.05 -18.21 1.57
CA ASP A 387 -8.96 -18.96 2.82
C ASP A 387 -8.41 -20.37 2.54
N PRO A 388 -7.28 -20.76 3.17
CA PRO A 388 -6.68 -22.09 3.01
C PRO A 388 -7.61 -23.25 3.40
N ALA A 389 -8.69 -22.95 4.13
CA ALA A 389 -9.69 -23.88 4.62
C ALA A 389 -11.07 -23.76 3.92
N ASP A 390 -11.31 -22.80 3.04
CA ASP A 390 -12.62 -22.67 2.39
C ASP A 390 -12.86 -23.79 1.36
N ALA A 391 -13.86 -24.63 1.61
CA ALA A 391 -14.25 -25.72 0.73
C ALA A 391 -14.86 -25.23 -0.60
N SER A 392 -15.26 -23.97 -0.68
CA SER A 392 -15.81 -23.35 -1.88
C SER A 392 -14.72 -22.85 -2.83
N ASN A 393 -13.45 -22.87 -2.41
CA ASN A 393 -12.31 -22.29 -3.13
C ASN A 393 -12.60 -20.85 -3.58
N THR A 394 -13.09 -20.03 -2.64
CA THR A 394 -13.38 -18.63 -2.91
C THR A 394 -12.09 -17.83 -2.96
N VAL A 395 -11.97 -16.98 -3.97
CA VAL A 395 -10.94 -15.94 -4.07
C VAL A 395 -11.61 -14.59 -3.87
N TYR A 396 -11.03 -13.77 -3.00
CA TYR A 396 -11.45 -12.40 -2.76
C TYR A 396 -10.41 -11.46 -3.37
N MET A 397 -10.88 -10.34 -3.91
CA MET A 397 -10.06 -9.26 -4.43
C MET A 397 -10.58 -7.93 -3.91
N VAL A 398 -9.68 -7.11 -3.37
CA VAL A 398 -9.92 -5.69 -3.16
C VAL A 398 -9.06 -4.86 -4.08
N TYR A 399 -9.54 -3.67 -4.43
CA TYR A 399 -8.78 -2.66 -5.17
C TYR A 399 -9.42 -1.29 -4.91
N ASP A 400 -8.63 -0.23 -4.99
CA ASP A 400 -9.12 1.14 -4.94
C ASP A 400 -9.37 1.68 -6.35
N ALA A 401 -10.45 2.44 -6.51
CA ALA A 401 -10.84 3.04 -7.79
C ALA A 401 -11.78 4.23 -7.58
N THR A 402 -11.99 5.04 -8.62
CA THR A 402 -12.92 6.16 -8.59
C THR A 402 -14.37 5.65 -8.53
N ILE A 403 -15.18 6.19 -7.60
CA ILE A 403 -16.61 5.89 -7.52
C ILE A 403 -17.33 6.51 -8.74
N PRO A 404 -18.01 5.70 -9.57
CA PRO A 404 -18.79 6.23 -10.69
C PRO A 404 -19.83 7.24 -10.23
N SER A 405 -20.00 8.31 -10.99
CA SER A 405 -20.86 9.49 -10.72
C SER A 405 -20.34 10.49 -9.70
N THR A 406 -19.20 10.25 -9.05
CA THR A 406 -18.55 11.26 -8.21
C THR A 406 -17.61 12.17 -9.00
N GLU A 407 -17.38 11.85 -10.27
CA GLU A 407 -16.41 12.55 -11.10
C GLU A 407 -16.93 13.92 -11.52
N VAL A 408 -16.08 14.93 -11.34
CA VAL A 408 -16.33 16.31 -11.76
C VAL A 408 -15.12 16.84 -12.52
N PRO A 409 -15.30 17.84 -13.41
CA PRO A 409 -14.17 18.52 -14.02
C PRO A 409 -13.22 19.07 -12.94
N SER A 410 -11.93 18.84 -13.11
CA SER A 410 -10.93 19.45 -12.23
C SER A 410 -10.95 20.96 -12.38
N THR A 411 -10.78 21.67 -11.26
CA THR A 411 -10.64 23.13 -11.24
C THR A 411 -9.19 23.60 -11.37
N SER A 412 -8.23 22.68 -11.34
CA SER A 412 -6.79 22.96 -11.50
C SER A 412 -6.16 21.98 -12.50
N THR A 413 -4.83 21.87 -12.52
CA THR A 413 -4.13 20.82 -13.28
C THR A 413 -4.04 19.50 -12.53
N TYR A 414 -4.49 19.44 -11.27
CA TYR A 414 -4.61 18.20 -10.51
C TYR A 414 -5.73 17.32 -11.05
N ASN A 415 -5.51 16.01 -11.14
CA ASN A 415 -6.51 15.04 -11.56
C ASN A 415 -6.29 13.71 -10.84
N THR A 416 -7.40 12.99 -10.60
CA THR A 416 -7.38 11.66 -9.98
C THR A 416 -8.17 10.62 -10.77
N ALA A 417 -8.98 11.06 -11.74
CA ALA A 417 -9.86 10.19 -12.52
C ALA A 417 -9.52 10.29 -14.01
N PRO A 418 -9.91 9.29 -14.83
CA PRO A 418 -9.62 9.30 -16.26
C PRO A 418 -10.10 10.57 -16.98
N VAL A 419 -9.24 11.11 -17.84
CA VAL A 419 -9.53 12.31 -18.65
C VAL A 419 -10.72 12.04 -19.58
N ARG A 420 -11.70 12.95 -19.59
CA ARG A 420 -12.93 12.82 -20.41
C ARG A 420 -12.98 13.91 -21.47
N ASN A 421 -12.84 13.55 -22.75
CA ASN A 421 -12.85 14.49 -23.88
C ASN A 421 -11.83 15.63 -23.76
N GLY A 422 -10.64 15.34 -23.21
CA GLY A 422 -9.59 16.35 -22.96
C GLY A 422 -9.81 17.19 -21.71
N THR A 423 -10.87 16.95 -20.95
CA THR A 423 -11.10 17.57 -19.64
C THR A 423 -10.49 16.71 -18.54
N LEU A 424 -9.60 17.30 -17.74
CA LEU A 424 -9.09 16.70 -16.52
C LEU A 424 -10.23 16.44 -15.53
N MET A 425 -10.23 15.28 -14.90
CA MET A 425 -11.30 14.85 -14.00
C MET A 425 -10.75 14.50 -12.63
N VAL A 426 -11.54 14.77 -11.61
CA VAL A 426 -11.31 14.26 -10.26
C VAL A 426 -12.55 13.53 -9.77
N GLY A 427 -12.37 12.54 -8.89
CA GLY A 427 -13.46 11.78 -8.30
C GLY A 427 -13.11 11.28 -6.90
N GLN A 428 -14.10 10.72 -6.20
CA GLN A 428 -13.89 10.11 -4.90
C GLN A 428 -13.32 8.70 -5.09
N GLY A 429 -12.07 8.45 -4.67
CA GLY A 429 -11.51 7.11 -4.53
C GLY A 429 -12.16 6.29 -3.40
N ALA A 430 -12.44 5.01 -3.65
CA ALA A 430 -12.96 4.08 -2.65
C ALA A 430 -12.47 2.65 -2.86
N VAL A 431 -12.52 1.83 -1.80
CA VAL A 431 -12.18 0.41 -1.85
C VAL A 431 -13.36 -0.43 -2.35
N TYR A 432 -13.12 -1.16 -3.42
CA TYR A 432 -14.02 -2.17 -3.98
C TYR A 432 -13.66 -3.56 -3.48
N LEU A 433 -14.68 -4.42 -3.37
CA LEU A 433 -14.57 -5.86 -3.15
C LEU A 433 -15.24 -6.57 -4.33
N THR A 434 -14.55 -7.55 -4.90
CA THR A 434 -15.12 -8.58 -5.76
C THR A 434 -14.64 -9.97 -5.32
N MET A 435 -15.35 -11.00 -5.73
CA MET A 435 -15.04 -12.38 -5.36
C MET A 435 -15.39 -13.36 -6.47
N LYS A 436 -14.73 -14.50 -6.46
CA LYS A 436 -14.94 -15.60 -7.38
C LYS A 436 -15.04 -16.91 -6.60
N VAL A 437 -16.13 -17.65 -6.78
CA VAL A 437 -16.34 -18.94 -6.11
C VAL A 437 -16.02 -20.09 -7.06
N GLY A 438 -15.01 -20.90 -6.74
CA GLY A 438 -14.57 -22.05 -7.54
C GLY A 438 -14.34 -21.69 -9.02
N ASP A 439 -15.00 -22.40 -9.92
CA ASP A 439 -14.94 -22.16 -11.38
C ASP A 439 -15.92 -21.08 -11.90
N GLY A 440 -16.71 -20.43 -11.02
CA GLY A 440 -17.69 -19.41 -11.40
C GLY A 440 -17.09 -18.10 -11.95
N GLY A 441 -17.93 -17.15 -12.38
CA GLY A 441 -17.45 -15.81 -12.75
C GLY A 441 -17.09 -14.95 -11.54
N TRP A 442 -16.38 -13.85 -11.77
CA TRP A 442 -16.23 -12.78 -10.78
C TRP A 442 -17.59 -12.12 -10.53
N ALA A 443 -17.90 -11.84 -9.26
CA ALA A 443 -19.08 -11.08 -8.89
C ALA A 443 -18.93 -9.61 -9.34
N THR A 444 -20.05 -8.92 -9.52
CA THR A 444 -20.01 -7.47 -9.73
C THR A 444 -19.34 -6.79 -8.54
N PRO A 445 -18.30 -5.97 -8.75
CA PRO A 445 -17.64 -5.26 -7.67
C PRO A 445 -18.60 -4.37 -6.89
N ARG A 446 -18.40 -4.30 -5.57
CA ARG A 446 -19.16 -3.44 -4.65
C ARG A 446 -18.21 -2.68 -3.73
N LEU A 447 -18.62 -1.51 -3.24
CA LEU A 447 -17.87 -0.80 -2.23
C LEU A 447 -17.79 -1.65 -0.94
N LEU A 448 -16.58 -1.80 -0.40
CA LEU A 448 -16.34 -2.52 0.86
C LEU A 448 -16.81 -1.68 2.05
N ALA A 449 -16.42 -0.40 2.05
CA ALA A 449 -16.63 0.52 3.17
C ALA A 449 -17.17 1.89 2.68
N PRO A 450 -18.42 1.97 2.17
CA PRO A 450 -18.94 3.21 1.59
C PRO A 450 -19.00 4.35 2.61
N THR A 451 -18.49 5.53 2.21
CA THR A 451 -18.51 6.77 2.98
C THR A 451 -18.81 7.96 2.05
N PRO A 452 -19.60 8.97 2.48
CA PRO A 452 -19.92 10.12 1.63
C PRO A 452 -18.77 11.13 1.48
N VAL A 453 -17.72 10.99 2.30
CA VAL A 453 -16.53 11.86 2.32
C VAL A 453 -15.28 11.03 2.57
N GLY A 454 -14.12 11.56 2.20
CA GLY A 454 -12.84 10.88 2.26
C GLY A 454 -12.53 10.09 0.99
N HIS A 455 -11.24 10.05 0.67
CA HIS A 455 -10.65 9.11 -0.28
C HIS A 455 -10.19 7.87 0.48
N GLN A 456 -10.36 6.70 -0.12
CA GLN A 456 -9.80 5.45 0.37
C GLN A 456 -8.76 4.93 -0.61
N LEU A 457 -7.57 4.60 -0.12
CA LEU A 457 -6.44 4.17 -0.94
C LEU A 457 -5.58 3.12 -0.22
N PHE A 458 -4.74 2.44 -0.99
CA PHE A 458 -3.85 1.36 -0.53
C PHE A 458 -4.57 0.28 0.28
N PRO A 459 -5.62 -0.36 -0.26
CA PRO A 459 -6.31 -1.43 0.43
C PRO A 459 -5.46 -2.70 0.45
N ASP A 460 -5.68 -3.55 1.46
CA ASP A 460 -5.20 -4.93 1.50
C ASP A 460 -6.22 -5.85 2.17
N ILE A 461 -6.16 -7.16 1.89
CA ILE A 461 -7.13 -8.15 2.38
C ILE A 461 -6.48 -9.49 2.72
N SER A 462 -6.90 -10.10 3.84
CA SER A 462 -6.49 -11.43 4.26
C SER A 462 -7.71 -12.30 4.61
N ALA A 463 -7.63 -13.60 4.29
CA ALA A 463 -8.66 -14.59 4.58
C ALA A 463 -8.07 -15.81 5.30
N ASP A 464 -8.61 -16.16 6.47
CA ASP A 464 -8.24 -17.37 7.19
C ASP A 464 -9.36 -17.82 8.16
N GLY A 465 -9.69 -19.11 8.15
CA GLY A 465 -10.59 -19.69 9.15
C GLY A 465 -12.03 -19.16 9.10
N GLY A 466 -12.52 -18.78 7.93
CA GLY A 466 -13.85 -18.23 7.70
C GLY A 466 -13.97 -16.71 7.95
N TYR A 467 -12.87 -16.04 8.29
CA TYR A 467 -12.83 -14.60 8.49
C TYR A 467 -12.15 -13.90 7.32
N LEU A 468 -12.61 -12.70 7.01
CA LEU A 468 -11.93 -11.73 6.16
C LEU A 468 -11.53 -10.53 7.00
N PHE A 469 -10.33 -10.01 6.78
CA PHE A 469 -9.85 -8.75 7.32
C PHE A 469 -9.34 -7.89 6.18
N ALA A 470 -9.72 -6.61 6.16
CA ALA A 470 -9.21 -5.63 5.22
C ALA A 470 -8.68 -4.40 5.96
N LEU A 471 -7.69 -3.71 5.39
CA LEU A 471 -7.27 -2.38 5.84
C LEU A 471 -7.08 -1.43 4.66
N TRP A 472 -7.12 -0.12 4.92
CA TRP A 472 -6.83 0.94 3.94
C TRP A 472 -6.53 2.27 4.65
N HIS A 473 -5.96 3.23 3.93
CA HIS A 473 -5.93 4.62 4.36
C HIS A 473 -7.20 5.37 3.96
N ASP A 474 -7.71 6.23 4.84
CA ASP A 474 -8.97 6.93 4.66
C ASP A 474 -8.86 8.40 5.08
N SER A 475 -9.23 9.33 4.20
CA SER A 475 -9.20 10.78 4.49
C SER A 475 -10.54 11.36 4.92
N ARG A 476 -11.50 10.53 5.38
CA ARG A 476 -12.83 11.02 5.81
C ARG A 476 -12.82 12.02 6.95
N ASN A 477 -11.74 12.05 7.74
CA ASN A 477 -11.56 12.99 8.86
C ASN A 477 -10.70 14.20 8.47
N ASP A 478 -10.31 14.32 7.21
CA ASP A 478 -9.58 15.46 6.70
C ASP A 478 -10.48 16.69 6.60
N PRO A 479 -10.20 17.78 7.36
CA PRO A 479 -10.99 19.01 7.28
C PRO A 479 -10.89 19.68 5.91
N GLY A 480 -9.86 19.37 5.11
CA GLY A 480 -9.65 19.83 3.75
C GLY A 480 -10.33 18.99 2.68
N TYR A 481 -11.06 17.92 3.04
CA TYR A 481 -11.61 16.98 2.06
C TYR A 481 -12.49 17.67 1.01
N SER A 482 -12.12 17.43 -0.25
CA SER A 482 -12.86 17.70 -1.47
C SER A 482 -12.31 16.74 -2.51
N VAL A 483 -13.13 16.26 -3.45
CA VAL A 483 -12.59 15.50 -4.60
C VAL A 483 -11.58 16.32 -5.42
N GLN A 484 -11.62 17.65 -5.31
CA GLN A 484 -10.68 18.57 -5.97
C GLN A 484 -9.31 18.66 -5.28
N ASN A 485 -9.15 18.08 -4.08
CA ASN A 485 -7.95 18.22 -3.27
C ASN A 485 -7.33 16.83 -3.02
N PRO A 486 -6.00 16.69 -3.09
CA PRO A 486 -5.34 15.50 -2.55
C PRO A 486 -5.55 15.40 -1.03
N PRO A 487 -5.52 14.18 -0.44
CA PRO A 487 -5.49 14.02 1.01
C PRO A 487 -4.38 14.88 1.64
N GLY A 488 -4.67 15.56 2.74
CA GLY A 488 -3.73 16.42 3.44
C GLY A 488 -3.57 17.84 2.88
N ASN A 489 -4.45 18.28 1.97
CA ASN A 489 -4.46 19.63 1.41
C ASN A 489 -5.80 20.33 1.61
N ALA A 490 -5.76 21.62 1.99
CA ALA A 490 -6.91 22.52 1.97
C ALA A 490 -7.03 23.24 0.63
N SER A 491 -8.22 23.72 0.27
CA SER A 491 -8.39 24.59 -0.91
C SER A 491 -7.84 26.02 -0.72
N ALA A 492 -7.56 26.43 0.51
CA ALA A 492 -6.93 27.71 0.80
C ALA A 492 -5.44 27.65 0.45
N THR A 493 -4.88 28.76 -0.05
CA THR A 493 -3.46 28.86 -0.38
C THR A 493 -2.75 29.91 0.47
N ASP A 494 -1.44 29.78 0.56
CA ASP A 494 -0.54 30.83 1.04
C ASP A 494 -0.34 31.95 0.00
N ASP A 495 0.54 32.90 0.32
CA ASP A 495 0.88 34.04 -0.56
C ASP A 495 1.74 33.62 -1.78
N ALA A 496 2.40 32.46 -1.71
CA ALA A 496 3.19 31.89 -2.80
C ALA A 496 2.34 31.04 -3.76
N GLY A 497 1.10 30.72 -3.38
CA GLY A 497 0.14 29.96 -4.18
C GLY A 497 0.14 28.46 -3.88
N PHE A 498 0.81 28.01 -2.81
CA PHE A 498 0.72 26.62 -2.36
C PHE A 498 -0.52 26.43 -1.49
N HIS A 499 -1.15 25.27 -1.63
CA HIS A 499 -2.27 24.87 -0.80
C HIS A 499 -1.83 24.66 0.65
N LEU A 500 -2.66 24.99 1.64
CA LEU A 500 -2.30 24.82 3.05
C LEU A 500 -2.43 23.36 3.50
N PRO A 501 -1.54 22.86 4.37
CA PRO A 501 -1.59 21.48 4.85
C PRO A 501 -2.80 21.22 5.75
N THR A 502 -3.32 20.00 5.70
CA THR A 502 -4.33 19.48 6.64
C THR A 502 -3.90 18.13 7.23
N ILE A 503 -4.29 17.89 8.48
CA ILE A 503 -4.04 16.63 9.17
C ILE A 503 -5.36 15.87 9.17
N GLY A 504 -5.38 14.69 8.54
CA GLY A 504 -6.67 14.08 8.19
C GLY A 504 -6.65 12.68 7.61
N LEU A 505 -5.48 12.13 7.28
CA LEU A 505 -5.38 10.76 6.82
C LEU A 505 -5.33 9.83 8.03
N ASP A 506 -6.16 8.78 8.01
CA ASP A 506 -6.23 7.75 9.04
C ASP A 506 -6.05 6.37 8.43
N THR A 507 -5.82 5.36 9.27
CA THR A 507 -5.87 3.95 8.85
C THR A 507 -7.11 3.30 9.42
N TYR A 508 -7.90 2.66 8.56
CA TYR A 508 -9.11 1.93 8.92
C TYR A 508 -8.93 0.45 8.65
N GLY A 509 -9.62 -0.36 9.46
CA GLY A 509 -9.75 -1.79 9.28
C GLY A 509 -11.22 -2.21 9.22
N ALA A 510 -11.48 -3.35 8.59
CA ALA A 510 -12.77 -4.00 8.67
C ALA A 510 -12.63 -5.52 8.75
N SER A 511 -13.59 -6.17 9.42
CA SER A 511 -13.66 -7.62 9.51
C SER A 511 -15.03 -8.16 9.09
N SER A 512 -15.04 -9.39 8.56
CA SER A 512 -16.25 -10.10 8.13
C SER A 512 -16.15 -11.59 8.46
N ALA A 513 -17.26 -12.19 8.89
CA ALA A 513 -17.40 -13.63 9.13
C ALA A 513 -18.45 -14.31 8.22
N ASP A 514 -18.93 -13.60 7.18
CA ASP A 514 -19.99 -14.06 6.28
C ASP A 514 -19.59 -13.94 4.79
N GLY A 515 -18.29 -14.08 4.53
CA GLY A 515 -17.72 -14.00 3.17
C GLY A 515 -17.78 -12.59 2.59
N GLY A 516 -17.67 -11.56 3.44
CA GLY A 516 -17.64 -10.16 3.04
C GLY A 516 -19.01 -9.57 2.72
N THR A 517 -20.10 -10.26 3.11
CA THR A 517 -21.48 -9.78 2.90
C THR A 517 -21.79 -8.61 3.84
N THR A 518 -21.35 -8.70 5.08
CA THR A 518 -21.37 -7.63 6.07
C THR A 518 -19.98 -7.39 6.64
N TRP A 519 -19.72 -6.14 7.04
CA TRP A 519 -18.42 -5.70 7.56
C TRP A 519 -18.58 -4.93 8.86
N SER A 520 -17.69 -5.23 9.79
CA SER A 520 -17.48 -4.51 11.04
C SER A 520 -16.28 -3.60 10.90
N LEU A 521 -16.50 -2.29 10.91
CA LEU A 521 -15.45 -1.28 10.71
C LEU A 521 -14.83 -0.83 12.04
N VAL A 522 -13.55 -0.44 12.00
CA VAL A 522 -12.83 0.19 13.10
C VAL A 522 -11.76 1.14 12.56
N ARG A 523 -11.52 2.27 13.25
CA ARG A 523 -10.35 3.11 13.00
C ARG A 523 -9.16 2.51 13.75
N LEU A 524 -8.11 2.12 13.03
CA LEU A 524 -6.92 1.49 13.60
C LEU A 524 -5.92 2.53 14.12
N SER A 525 -5.72 3.63 13.39
CA SER A 525 -4.82 4.68 13.85
C SER A 525 -5.43 5.45 15.02
N SER A 526 -4.65 5.69 16.08
CA SER A 526 -5.12 6.50 17.22
C SER A 526 -5.17 8.00 16.90
N GLY A 527 -4.36 8.47 15.96
CA GLY A 527 -4.29 9.85 15.49
C GLY A 527 -4.33 9.96 13.97
N SER A 528 -4.70 11.14 13.47
CA SER A 528 -4.63 11.48 12.05
C SER A 528 -3.23 12.00 11.72
N GLN A 529 -2.81 11.80 10.48
CA GLN A 529 -1.49 12.18 9.99
C GLN A 529 -1.55 13.19 8.83
N LEU A 530 -0.46 13.92 8.63
CA LEU A 530 -0.17 14.70 7.43
C LEU A 530 0.67 13.82 6.49
N PRO A 531 0.10 13.26 5.42
CA PRO A 531 0.84 12.31 4.58
C PRO A 531 1.88 12.97 3.66
N ASN A 532 1.84 14.29 3.54
CA ASN A 532 2.55 15.07 2.53
C ASN A 532 3.82 15.75 3.05
N TYR A 533 4.45 15.22 4.11
CA TYR A 533 5.74 15.72 4.56
C TYR A 533 6.83 15.48 3.51
N GLU A 534 7.57 16.53 3.15
CA GLU A 534 8.61 16.51 2.13
C GLU A 534 9.94 15.96 2.69
N MET A 535 10.03 14.63 2.82
CA MET A 535 11.20 13.95 3.39
C MET A 535 12.20 13.45 2.35
N PHE A 536 11.76 13.33 1.10
CA PHE A 536 12.47 12.65 0.03
C PHE A 536 12.92 13.63 -1.05
N GLY A 537 13.72 13.17 -2.03
CA GLY A 537 14.18 14.02 -3.13
C GLY A 537 14.94 15.26 -2.66
N ASP A 538 15.82 15.11 -1.66
CA ASP A 538 16.48 16.22 -0.98
C ASP A 538 15.51 17.12 -0.18
N ARG A 539 14.41 16.58 0.36
CA ARG A 539 13.38 17.27 1.19
C ARG A 539 12.47 18.16 0.35
N ARG A 540 12.11 17.67 -0.84
CA ARG A 540 11.32 18.43 -1.83
C ARG A 540 10.10 17.71 -2.33
N VAL A 541 9.92 16.44 -1.95
CA VAL A 541 8.79 15.64 -2.40
C VAL A 541 8.32 14.73 -1.27
N PRO A 542 7.01 14.60 -1.08
CA PRO A 542 6.45 13.61 -0.17
C PRO A 542 6.43 12.22 -0.80
N PHE A 543 6.56 11.19 0.05
CA PHE A 543 6.33 9.81 -0.34
C PHE A 543 5.75 9.06 0.86
N HIS A 544 4.62 8.38 0.65
CA HIS A 544 3.91 7.67 1.71
C HIS A 544 4.03 6.14 1.58
N GLY A 545 4.76 5.66 0.56
CA GLY A 545 4.79 4.26 0.15
C GLY A 545 3.69 3.93 -0.87
N ASP A 546 3.77 2.73 -1.46
CA ASP A 546 2.81 2.27 -2.45
C ASP A 546 1.78 1.26 -1.88
N TYR A 547 1.91 0.82 -0.62
CA TYR A 547 1.01 -0.19 -0.06
C TYR A 547 0.95 -0.29 1.48
N ASN A 548 -0.14 -0.87 1.97
CA ASN A 548 -0.36 -1.33 3.35
C ASN A 548 -0.45 -2.86 3.39
N TYR A 549 -0.40 -3.47 4.59
CA TYR A 549 -0.50 -4.93 4.72
C TYR A 549 -1.39 -5.38 5.90
N VAL A 550 -2.20 -6.41 5.70
CA VAL A 550 -2.90 -7.16 6.75
C VAL A 550 -2.61 -8.66 6.60
N SER A 551 -2.36 -9.32 7.73
CA SER A 551 -2.30 -10.79 7.77
C SER A 551 -3.14 -11.29 8.93
N SER A 552 -3.79 -12.44 8.76
CA SER A 552 -4.73 -13.00 9.73
C SER A 552 -4.58 -14.51 9.93
N VAL A 553 -4.89 -14.97 11.14
CA VAL A 553 -5.07 -16.39 11.49
C VAL A 553 -6.33 -16.52 12.34
N GLY A 554 -7.34 -17.20 11.80
CA GLY A 554 -8.68 -17.25 12.39
C GLY A 554 -9.22 -15.85 12.68
N ASN A 555 -9.61 -15.60 13.93
CA ASN A 555 -10.19 -14.31 14.36
C ASN A 555 -9.15 -13.22 14.73
N PHE A 556 -7.86 -13.47 14.54
CA PHE A 556 -6.82 -12.49 14.84
C PHE A 556 -6.22 -11.96 13.55
N ALA A 557 -6.10 -10.64 13.43
CA ALA A 557 -5.37 -9.98 12.36
C ALA A 557 -4.41 -8.94 12.91
N PHE A 558 -3.32 -8.71 12.18
CA PHE A 558 -2.40 -7.61 12.42
C PHE A 558 -2.22 -6.83 11.11
N GLY A 559 -2.42 -5.51 11.18
CA GLY A 559 -2.24 -4.60 10.05
C GLY A 559 -1.07 -3.66 10.27
N THR A 560 -0.37 -3.29 9.18
CA THR A 560 0.73 -2.34 9.17
C THR A 560 0.58 -1.29 8.08
N TRP A 561 1.00 -0.06 8.36
CA TRP A 561 0.92 1.08 7.45
C TRP A 561 2.08 2.06 7.68
N THR A 562 2.40 2.87 6.66
CA THR A 562 3.34 4.00 6.79
C THR A 562 2.68 5.12 7.59
N ASP A 563 3.41 5.68 8.55
CA ASP A 563 2.90 6.73 9.44
C ASP A 563 3.87 7.91 9.56
N THR A 564 3.33 9.12 9.61
CA THR A 564 4.10 10.37 9.69
C THR A 564 3.83 11.17 10.95
N ARG A 565 3.12 10.63 11.95
CA ARG A 565 2.83 11.35 13.21
C ARG A 565 4.07 11.65 14.05
N GLN A 566 5.16 10.94 13.82
CA GLN A 566 6.45 11.18 14.50
C GLN A 566 7.34 12.20 13.78
N VAL A 567 7.02 12.54 12.52
CA VAL A 567 7.77 13.52 11.75
C VAL A 567 7.70 14.90 12.41
N VAL A 568 8.85 15.52 12.59
CA VAL A 568 8.96 16.89 13.07
C VAL A 568 8.93 17.84 11.88
N GLY A 569 7.84 18.59 11.74
CA GLY A 569 7.73 19.66 10.75
C GLY A 569 8.76 20.78 10.95
N GLY A 570 9.09 21.47 9.87
CA GLY A 570 10.03 22.59 9.87
C GLY A 570 9.77 23.55 8.73
N ASP A 571 10.75 24.40 8.45
CA ASP A 571 10.75 25.29 7.29
C ASP A 571 11.83 24.83 6.32
N ASP A 572 11.58 24.93 5.01
CA ASP A 572 12.63 24.78 4.02
C ASP A 572 13.33 26.12 3.73
N PRO A 573 14.64 26.26 3.97
CA PRO A 573 15.33 27.53 3.76
C PRO A 573 15.57 27.85 2.28
N ARG A 574 15.17 26.99 1.32
CA ARG A 574 15.46 27.09 -0.12
C ARG A 574 14.47 27.92 -0.90
N TYR A 575 13.24 28.07 -0.42
CA TYR A 575 12.19 28.82 -1.09
C TYR A 575 11.21 29.36 -0.06
N ASP A 576 10.48 30.41 -0.45
CA ASP A 576 9.33 30.91 0.31
C ASP A 576 8.07 30.17 -0.17
N GLY A 577 7.15 29.82 0.73
CA GLY A 577 5.89 29.12 0.41
C GLY A 577 5.92 27.61 0.60
N GLY A 578 4.74 27.01 0.81
CA GLY A 578 4.58 25.58 1.11
C GLY A 578 4.76 25.25 2.59
N GLU A 579 4.78 26.27 3.46
CA GLU A 579 5.09 26.08 4.87
C GLU A 579 4.12 25.11 5.54
N GLY A 580 4.69 24.16 6.28
CA GLY A 580 3.96 23.11 6.99
C GLY A 580 3.90 21.76 6.26
N PHE A 581 4.33 21.66 5.00
CA PHE A 581 4.71 20.38 4.38
C PHE A 581 6.21 20.08 4.55
N ASP A 582 7.03 21.08 4.81
CA ASP A 582 8.45 20.88 5.02
C ASP A 582 8.75 20.19 6.36
N VAL A 583 9.92 19.56 6.41
CA VAL A 583 10.42 18.87 7.60
C VAL A 583 11.57 19.61 8.24
N LEU A 584 11.80 19.35 9.54
CA LEU A 584 12.93 19.89 10.26
C LEU A 584 14.25 19.49 9.59
N GLN A 585 15.02 20.48 9.18
CA GLN A 585 16.33 20.33 8.58
C GLN A 585 17.28 21.43 9.07
N CYS A 586 18.56 21.13 9.27
CA CYS A 586 19.58 22.09 9.71
C CYS A 586 20.56 22.39 8.58
N ARG A 587 20.04 22.92 7.49
CA ARG A 587 20.81 23.34 6.32
C ARG A 587 21.04 24.83 6.36
N THR A 588 22.22 25.25 5.89
CA THR A 588 22.57 26.67 5.80
C THR A 588 22.56 27.10 4.34
N ALA A 589 21.88 28.20 4.04
CA ALA A 589 21.97 28.85 2.74
C ALA A 589 23.37 29.45 2.54
N SER A 590 24.01 29.11 1.44
CA SER A 590 25.26 29.72 0.98
C SER A 590 24.97 31.06 0.29
N THR A 591 25.98 31.94 0.26
CA THR A 591 25.86 33.27 -0.36
C THR A 591 25.61 33.24 -1.88
N ASP A 592 25.84 32.10 -2.53
CA ASP A 592 25.59 31.87 -3.96
C ASP A 592 24.21 31.26 -4.24
N GLY A 593 23.36 31.09 -3.22
CA GLY A 593 22.05 30.47 -3.33
C GLY A 593 22.05 28.94 -3.28
N SER A 594 23.22 28.31 -3.12
CA SER A 594 23.30 26.87 -2.82
C SER A 594 23.03 26.57 -1.34
N PHE A 595 22.88 25.30 -0.98
CA PHE A 595 22.59 24.88 0.39
C PHE A 595 23.63 23.89 0.88
N GLY A 596 24.06 24.06 2.13
CA GLY A 596 24.97 23.14 2.80
C GLY A 596 24.31 21.82 3.18
N ALA A 597 25.13 20.86 3.62
CA ALA A 597 24.65 19.59 4.15
C ALA A 597 23.73 19.79 5.36
N ASP A 598 22.79 18.87 5.55
CA ASP A 598 21.97 18.84 6.74
C ASP A 598 22.82 18.45 7.95
N THR A 599 22.88 19.34 8.93
CA THR A 599 23.66 19.14 10.15
C THR A 599 22.86 18.51 11.30
N CYS A 600 21.56 18.28 11.10
CA CYS A 600 20.70 17.61 12.08
C CYS A 600 19.73 16.59 11.44
N PRO A 601 20.17 15.71 10.53
CA PRO A 601 19.28 14.80 9.79
C PRO A 601 18.53 13.81 10.69
N ASN A 602 18.99 13.65 11.94
CA ASN A 602 18.43 12.71 12.93
C ASN A 602 17.59 13.45 14.00
N ALA A 603 17.24 14.72 13.79
CA ALA A 603 16.45 15.53 14.73
C ALA A 603 14.94 15.27 14.66
N GLY A 604 14.51 14.31 13.82
CA GLY A 604 13.11 13.89 13.68
C GLY A 604 12.40 14.37 12.41
N GLY A 605 13.05 15.18 11.58
CA GLY A 605 12.46 15.59 10.29
C GLY A 605 12.28 14.45 9.29
N LEU A 606 12.96 13.32 9.49
CA LEU A 606 12.88 12.14 8.63
C LEU A 606 12.23 10.94 9.32
N ASP A 607 11.52 11.19 10.44
CA ASP A 607 10.95 10.16 11.33
C ASP A 607 9.60 9.66 10.81
N GLN A 608 9.58 9.19 9.56
CA GLN A 608 8.47 8.43 9.00
C GLN A 608 8.63 6.98 9.44
N ASP A 609 7.65 6.44 10.13
CA ASP A 609 7.72 5.12 10.76
C ASP A 609 6.72 4.15 10.15
N VAL A 610 6.91 2.85 10.42
CA VAL A 610 5.84 1.85 10.23
C VAL A 610 5.07 1.69 11.52
N PHE A 611 3.76 1.89 11.46
CA PHE A 611 2.85 1.59 12.57
C PHE A 611 2.09 0.30 12.32
N GLY A 612 1.60 -0.29 13.40
CA GLY A 612 0.73 -1.45 13.32
C GLY A 612 -0.24 -1.57 14.48
N ALA A 613 -1.32 -2.31 14.25
CA ALA A 613 -2.33 -2.62 15.24
C ALA A 613 -2.91 -4.02 15.02
N ALA A 614 -3.18 -4.71 16.13
CA ALA A 614 -3.97 -5.94 16.13
C ALA A 614 -5.47 -5.61 16.12
N PHE A 615 -6.27 -6.37 15.37
CA PHE A 615 -7.73 -6.27 15.39
C PHE A 615 -8.40 -7.62 15.16
N SER A 616 -9.64 -7.75 15.64
CA SER A 616 -10.43 -8.99 15.62
C SER A 616 -11.90 -8.74 15.27
N HIS A 617 -12.57 -9.79 14.76
CA HIS A 617 -14.02 -9.80 14.51
C HIS A 617 -14.84 -10.12 15.76
#